data_AF-A0A409XMK2-F1
#
_entry.id   AF-A0A409XMK2-F1
#
_cell.length_a   1.000
_cell.length_b   1.000
_cell.length_c   1.000
_cell.angle_alpha   90.00
_cell.angle_beta   90.00
_cell.angle_gamma   90.00
#
_symmetry.space_group_name_H-M   'P 1'
#
loop_
_entity.id
_entity.type
_entity.pdbx_description
1 polymer ?
#
loop_
_entity_poly.entity_id
_entity_poly.type
_entity_poly.pdbx_seq_one_letter_code
_entity_poly.pdbx_strand_id
1 'polypeptide(L)'
;IYYDKHGEVRAVGADAKREGIEADAEDKEWTKAEWQGKTVHKLHLRPQSPSSALIVSHAIPPLPEGKTVIDVFADFLRYLHQCAWKYIEETHPNGADMWKNLETRTDFVLTHPNGWEGTQQSQMRRAAVKAGLIPNSPAGQQRLSFVTEGEASLYFCIQAGLTIHAMEQGKGVLFVDAGRGTVDITAYKQISQDTHSFEGVVAPQCHFQGSVFVTSKARNYLENLLENSRFIDDIPNIAEYFDKGTKLRFHNDNDAQYIKSGRRGDKDPLLNIRSGQLKLLG
;
A
#
# COMPACT_ATOMS: atom_id res chain seq x y z
N ILE A 1 -3.36 10.01 -5.17
CA ILE A 1 -3.55 11.47 -4.92
C ILE A 1 -3.52 12.14 -6.28
N TYR A 2 -4.37 13.11 -6.54
CA TYR A 2 -4.29 13.95 -7.73
C TYR A 2 -3.65 15.27 -7.36
N TYR A 3 -2.68 15.68 -8.16
CA TYR A 3 -1.97 16.95 -8.04
C TYR A 3 -2.26 17.81 -9.27
N ASP A 4 -2.38 19.12 -9.12
CA ASP A 4 -2.33 19.99 -10.30
C ASP A 4 -0.87 20.25 -10.75
N LYS A 5 -0.72 21.04 -11.81
CA LYS A 5 0.59 21.49 -12.34
C LYS A 5 1.46 22.29 -11.36
N HIS A 6 0.88 22.79 -10.28
CA HIS A 6 1.61 23.50 -9.22
C HIS A 6 2.00 22.57 -8.07
N GLY A 7 1.64 21.28 -8.16
CA GLY A 7 1.86 20.30 -7.11
C GLY A 7 0.86 20.42 -5.97
N GLU A 8 -0.25 21.14 -6.11
CA GLU A 8 -1.27 21.24 -5.06
C GLU A 8 -2.21 20.03 -5.10
N VAL A 9 -2.59 19.51 -3.93
CA VAL A 9 -3.50 18.37 -3.82
C VAL A 9 -4.89 18.79 -4.26
N ARG A 10 -5.44 18.08 -5.25
CA ARG A 10 -6.79 18.32 -5.80
C ARG A 10 -7.79 17.25 -5.43
N ALA A 11 -7.33 16.01 -5.26
CA ALA A 11 -8.15 14.93 -4.72
C ALA A 11 -7.28 13.86 -4.05
N VAL A 12 -7.74 13.30 -2.94
CA VAL A 12 -7.01 12.29 -2.17
C VAL A 12 -7.97 11.25 -1.58
N GLY A 13 -7.50 10.01 -1.43
CA GLY A 13 -8.26 8.92 -0.83
C GLY A 13 -9.60 8.64 -1.54
N ALA A 14 -10.71 8.81 -0.83
CA ALA A 14 -12.06 8.60 -1.36
C ALA A 14 -12.40 9.57 -2.49
N ASP A 15 -12.02 10.84 -2.38
CA ASP A 15 -12.27 11.85 -3.42
C ASP A 15 -11.51 11.54 -4.70
N ALA A 16 -10.36 10.90 -4.59
CA ALA A 16 -9.58 10.43 -5.74
C ALA A 16 -10.18 9.17 -6.41
N LYS A 17 -11.31 8.65 -5.91
CA LYS A 17 -12.02 7.48 -6.46
C LYS A 17 -13.47 7.79 -6.84
N ARG A 18 -13.92 9.04 -6.71
CA ARG A 18 -15.28 9.40 -7.09
C ARG A 18 -15.49 9.24 -8.60
N GLU A 19 -16.73 8.94 -8.99
CA GLU A 19 -17.09 8.87 -10.40
C GLU A 19 -16.81 10.22 -11.08
N GLY A 20 -16.29 10.16 -12.31
CA GLY A 20 -15.90 11.35 -13.08
C GLY A 20 -14.56 12.00 -12.69
N ILE A 21 -13.85 11.51 -11.66
CA ILE A 21 -12.57 12.12 -11.25
C ILE A 21 -11.50 12.07 -12.34
N GLU A 22 -11.53 11.07 -13.21
CA GLU A 22 -10.56 10.90 -14.30
C GLU A 22 -10.82 11.91 -15.41
N ALA A 23 -12.08 12.15 -15.76
CA ALA A 23 -12.46 13.23 -16.68
C ALA A 23 -12.10 14.60 -16.10
N ASP A 24 -12.39 14.83 -14.81
CA ASP A 24 -11.97 16.05 -14.11
C ASP A 24 -10.45 16.26 -14.13
N ALA A 25 -9.69 15.17 -13.97
CA ALA A 25 -8.24 15.21 -13.99
C ALA A 25 -7.70 15.47 -15.40
N GLU A 26 -8.33 14.94 -16.43
CA GLU A 26 -7.97 15.23 -17.82
C GLU A 26 -8.26 16.70 -18.17
N ASP A 27 -9.48 17.17 -17.91
CA ASP A 27 -9.92 18.55 -18.19
C ASP A 27 -9.08 19.62 -17.48
N LYS A 28 -8.60 19.30 -16.27
CA LYS A 28 -7.86 20.24 -15.40
C LYS A 28 -6.37 19.93 -15.33
N GLU A 29 -5.89 19.01 -16.17
CA GLU A 29 -4.49 18.58 -16.26
C GLU A 29 -3.91 18.14 -14.90
N TRP A 30 -4.69 17.40 -14.12
CA TRP A 30 -4.23 16.84 -12.85
C TRP A 30 -3.43 15.56 -13.06
N THR A 31 -2.25 15.51 -12.44
CA THR A 31 -1.40 14.34 -12.43
C THR A 31 -1.80 13.40 -11.31
N LYS A 32 -2.12 12.15 -11.68
CA LYS A 32 -2.47 11.08 -10.74
C LYS A 32 -1.21 10.42 -10.17
N ALA A 33 -0.96 10.62 -8.88
CA ALA A 33 -0.07 9.79 -8.08
C ALA A 33 -0.79 8.48 -7.70
N GLU A 34 -1.09 7.63 -8.69
CA GLU A 34 -1.92 6.43 -8.53
C GLU A 34 -1.16 5.27 -7.90
N TRP A 35 0.02 4.94 -8.42
CA TRP A 35 0.82 3.86 -7.84
C TRP A 35 1.31 4.21 -6.44
N GLN A 36 1.54 5.49 -6.18
CA GLN A 36 2.04 6.02 -4.91
C GLN A 36 1.07 5.81 -3.74
N GLY A 37 -0.23 5.78 -4.00
CA GLY A 37 -1.26 5.86 -2.95
C GLY A 37 -1.56 4.60 -2.14
N LYS A 38 -1.18 3.39 -2.58
CA LYS A 38 -1.55 2.16 -1.83
C LYS A 38 -0.42 1.47 -1.08
N THR A 39 0.85 1.58 -1.50
CA THR A 39 2.03 1.10 -0.73
C THR A 39 3.37 1.63 -1.27
N VAL A 40 3.37 2.51 -2.28
CA VAL A 40 4.58 2.79 -3.08
C VAL A 40 5.38 3.98 -2.55
N HIS A 41 4.82 4.83 -1.67
CA HIS A 41 5.65 5.74 -0.85
C HIS A 41 6.73 4.95 -0.10
N LYS A 42 6.36 3.79 0.46
CA LYS A 42 7.33 2.94 1.13
C LYS A 42 8.38 2.42 0.12
N LEU A 43 7.96 1.96 -1.06
CA LEU A 43 8.93 1.55 -2.08
C LEU A 43 9.88 2.67 -2.53
N HIS A 44 9.47 3.95 -2.49
CA HIS A 44 10.34 5.10 -2.74
C HIS A 44 11.24 5.49 -1.55
N LEU A 45 10.87 5.13 -0.32
CA LEU A 45 11.69 5.31 0.89
C LEU A 45 12.70 4.17 1.11
N ARG A 46 12.65 3.11 0.28
CA ARG A 46 13.48 1.90 0.47
C ARG A 46 14.98 2.19 0.64
N PRO A 47 15.70 1.38 1.44
CA PRO A 47 17.17 1.41 1.44
C PRO A 47 17.72 1.14 0.05
N GLN A 48 18.70 1.92 -0.41
CA GLN A 48 19.34 1.69 -1.70
C GLN A 48 20.42 0.60 -1.57
N SER A 49 20.01 -0.67 -1.68
CA SER A 49 20.93 -1.80 -1.85
C SER A 49 20.98 -2.27 -3.31
N PRO A 50 22.07 -2.93 -3.77
CA PRO A 50 22.17 -3.46 -5.13
C PRO A 50 21.01 -4.41 -5.50
N SER A 51 20.54 -5.22 -4.55
CA SER A 51 19.40 -6.13 -4.72
C SER A 51 18.05 -5.41 -4.83
N SER A 52 17.90 -4.25 -4.18
CA SER A 52 16.68 -3.41 -4.27
C SER A 52 16.63 -2.52 -5.52
N ALA A 53 17.76 -2.33 -6.21
CA ALA A 53 17.86 -1.50 -7.41
C ALA A 53 17.43 -2.27 -8.67
N LEU A 54 17.79 -3.55 -8.77
CA LEU A 54 17.52 -4.40 -9.94
C LEU A 54 16.05 -4.84 -10.07
N ILE A 55 15.33 -4.97 -8.96
CA ILE A 55 13.95 -5.50 -8.95
C ILE A 55 12.92 -4.46 -9.46
N VAL A 56 13.31 -3.18 -9.61
CA VAL A 56 12.36 -2.08 -9.45
C VAL A 56 12.32 -1.05 -10.59
N SER A 57 13.29 -1.06 -11.51
CA SER A 57 13.43 0.01 -12.52
C SER A 57 12.25 0.17 -13.49
N HIS A 58 11.49 -0.89 -13.75
CA HIS A 58 10.33 -0.85 -14.65
C HIS A 58 8.97 -0.82 -13.93
N ALA A 59 8.94 -1.04 -12.61
CA ALA A 59 7.69 -1.24 -11.87
C ALA A 59 7.25 -0.03 -11.05
N ILE A 60 8.13 0.93 -10.76
CA ILE A 60 7.78 2.11 -9.96
C ILE A 60 7.68 3.36 -10.84
N PRO A 61 6.47 3.95 -10.98
CA PRO A 61 6.29 5.20 -11.68
C PRO A 61 7.02 6.37 -11.01
N PRO A 62 7.45 7.38 -11.77
CA PRO A 62 8.08 8.57 -11.23
C PRO A 62 7.14 9.34 -10.28
N LEU A 63 7.72 10.13 -9.38
CA LEU A 63 6.98 11.07 -8.55
C LEU A 63 6.40 12.19 -9.42
N PRO A 64 5.26 12.79 -9.02
CA PRO A 64 4.77 14.01 -9.66
C PRO A 64 5.85 15.08 -9.70
N GLU A 65 5.81 15.93 -10.72
CA GLU A 65 6.80 16.97 -10.91
C GLU A 65 6.87 17.88 -9.68
N GLY A 66 8.10 18.20 -9.24
CA GLY A 66 8.35 19.04 -8.07
C GLY A 66 8.01 18.41 -6.71
N LYS A 67 7.55 17.15 -6.66
CA LYS A 67 7.24 16.45 -5.40
C LYS A 67 8.34 15.46 -5.01
N THR A 68 8.72 15.50 -3.74
CA THR A 68 9.54 14.46 -3.11
C THR A 68 8.65 13.38 -2.49
N VAL A 69 9.23 12.21 -2.20
CA VAL A 69 8.52 11.13 -1.50
C VAL A 69 7.97 11.56 -0.13
N ILE A 70 8.69 12.46 0.55
CA ILE A 70 8.27 13.02 1.84
C ILE A 70 7.00 13.87 1.66
N ASP A 71 6.89 14.60 0.54
CA ASP A 71 5.73 15.45 0.26
C ASP A 71 4.49 14.61 0.00
N VAL A 72 4.61 13.61 -0.87
CA VAL A 72 3.48 12.73 -1.20
C VAL A 72 3.04 11.91 0.02
N PHE A 73 4.01 11.44 0.83
CA PHE A 73 3.68 10.74 2.07
C PHE A 73 3.05 11.68 3.11
N ALA A 74 3.50 12.93 3.22
CA ALA A 74 2.91 13.92 4.11
C ALA A 74 1.47 14.27 3.70
N ASP A 75 1.21 14.45 2.40
CA ASP A 75 -0.13 14.71 1.89
C ASP A 75 -1.08 13.53 2.18
N PHE A 76 -0.58 12.30 2.08
CA PHE A 76 -1.34 11.10 2.45
C PHE A 76 -1.62 11.02 3.96
N LEU A 77 -0.60 11.24 4.81
CA LEU A 77 -0.77 11.24 6.27
C LEU A 77 -1.74 12.33 6.71
N ARG A 78 -1.66 13.52 6.11
CA ARG A 78 -2.58 14.63 6.39
C ARG A 78 -4.02 14.23 6.09
N TYR A 79 -4.25 13.59 4.95
CA TYR A 79 -5.58 13.08 4.61
C TYR A 79 -6.10 12.04 5.62
N LEU A 80 -5.27 11.06 5.99
CA LEU A 80 -5.66 10.05 6.99
C LEU A 80 -5.99 10.70 8.35
N HIS A 81 -5.17 11.66 8.77
CA HIS A 81 -5.39 12.40 10.00
C HIS A 81 -6.70 13.21 9.96
N GLN A 82 -6.97 13.91 8.86
CA GLN A 82 -8.23 14.63 8.65
C GLN A 82 -9.45 13.70 8.66
N CYS A 83 -9.34 12.52 8.05
CA CYS A 83 -10.42 11.53 8.09
C CYS A 83 -10.69 11.03 9.51
N ALA A 84 -9.63 10.70 10.26
CA ALA A 84 -9.75 10.25 11.64
C ALA A 84 -10.33 11.33 12.56
N TRP A 85 -9.82 12.56 12.45
CA TRP A 85 -10.36 13.72 13.14
C TRP A 85 -11.85 13.90 12.83
N LYS A 86 -12.21 14.07 11.55
CA LYS A 86 -13.60 14.31 11.13
C LYS A 86 -14.54 13.22 11.64
N TYR A 87 -14.12 11.96 11.56
CA TYR A 87 -14.89 10.85 12.12
C TYR A 87 -15.12 10.97 13.63
N ILE A 88 -14.08 11.31 14.40
CA ILE A 88 -14.19 11.49 15.86
C ILE A 88 -15.14 12.64 16.20
N GLU A 89 -15.03 13.77 15.47
CA GLU A 89 -15.91 14.92 15.65
C GLU A 89 -17.38 14.59 15.39
N GLU A 90 -17.66 13.90 14.28
CA GLU A 90 -19.02 13.58 13.84
C GLU A 90 -19.65 12.45 14.67
N THR A 91 -18.85 11.57 15.26
CA THR A 91 -19.34 10.40 16.01
C THR A 91 -19.77 10.75 17.44
N HIS A 92 -19.24 11.82 18.03
CA HIS A 92 -19.45 12.14 19.45
C HIS A 92 -20.26 13.43 19.63
N PRO A 93 -21.25 13.49 20.55
CA PRO A 93 -22.08 14.68 20.77
C PRO A 93 -21.32 15.99 21.07
N ASN A 94 -20.12 15.90 21.66
CA ASN A 94 -19.20 17.02 21.94
C ASN A 94 -17.86 16.85 21.20
N GLY A 95 -17.89 16.24 20.02
CA GLY A 95 -16.68 15.81 19.31
C GLY A 95 -15.68 16.92 19.00
N ALA A 96 -16.16 18.13 18.66
CA ALA A 96 -15.30 19.28 18.34
C ALA A 96 -14.47 19.76 19.54
N ASP A 97 -15.09 19.90 20.71
CA ASP A 97 -14.38 20.29 21.94
C ASP A 97 -13.51 19.16 22.47
N MET A 98 -13.95 17.91 22.30
CA MET A 98 -13.16 16.73 22.63
C MET A 98 -11.89 16.69 21.77
N TRP A 99 -12.00 16.87 20.45
CA TRP A 99 -10.86 16.86 19.55
C TRP A 99 -9.86 17.97 19.87
N LYS A 100 -10.31 19.20 20.11
CA LYS A 100 -9.43 20.32 20.54
C LYS A 100 -8.58 19.97 21.77
N ASN A 101 -9.13 19.19 22.69
CA ASN A 101 -8.40 18.73 23.88
C ASN A 101 -7.48 17.53 23.61
N LEU A 102 -7.86 16.65 22.68
CA LEU A 102 -7.12 15.43 22.36
C LEU A 102 -5.96 15.69 21.39
N GLU A 103 -6.10 16.60 20.42
CA GLU A 103 -5.14 16.82 19.32
C GLU A 103 -3.69 17.02 19.82
N THR A 104 -3.52 17.81 20.87
CA THR A 104 -2.18 18.09 21.45
C THR A 104 -1.62 16.93 22.27
N ARG A 105 -2.45 15.94 22.62
CA ARG A 105 -2.14 14.78 23.46
C ARG A 105 -2.16 13.46 22.69
N THR A 106 -2.45 13.49 21.39
CA THR A 106 -2.49 12.30 20.55
C THR A 106 -1.07 11.78 20.29
N ASP A 107 -0.85 10.51 20.57
CA ASP A 107 0.32 9.77 20.13
C ASP A 107 0.04 9.05 18.80
N PHE A 108 1.03 9.04 17.92
CA PHE A 108 0.98 8.39 16.62
C PHE A 108 1.94 7.21 16.61
N VAL A 109 1.46 6.07 16.10
CA VAL A 109 2.29 4.90 15.85
C VAL A 109 2.24 4.60 14.35
N LEU A 110 3.39 4.69 13.68
CA LEU A 110 3.51 4.38 12.26
C LEU A 110 4.20 3.03 12.06
N THR A 111 3.57 2.17 11.26
CA THR A 111 4.16 0.89 10.87
C THR A 111 5.13 1.07 9.69
N HIS A 112 6.23 0.32 9.68
CA HIS A 112 7.14 0.25 8.54
C HIS A 112 7.58 -1.19 8.25
N PRO A 113 8.02 -1.49 7.01
CA PRO A 113 8.54 -2.81 6.68
C PRO A 113 9.72 -3.21 7.56
N ASN A 114 9.97 -4.49 7.67
CA ASN A 114 11.05 -4.98 8.52
C ASN A 114 12.43 -4.58 7.96
N GLY A 115 13.37 -4.27 8.86
CA GLY A 115 14.72 -3.81 8.50
C GLY A 115 14.82 -2.33 8.08
N TRP A 116 13.73 -1.57 8.20
CA TRP A 116 13.74 -0.13 7.96
C TRP A 116 14.10 0.64 9.23
N GLU A 117 15.35 1.05 9.33
CA GLU A 117 15.89 1.72 10.51
C GLU A 117 16.58 3.04 10.13
N GLY A 118 16.72 3.94 11.10
CA GLY A 118 17.47 5.19 10.95
C GLY A 118 16.90 6.13 9.88
N THR A 119 17.47 6.09 8.66
CA THR A 119 17.16 7.03 7.58
C THR A 119 15.69 6.98 7.17
N GLN A 120 15.12 5.79 7.01
CA GLN A 120 13.72 5.61 6.60
C GLN A 120 12.76 6.20 7.65
N GLN A 121 12.97 5.86 8.92
CA GLN A 121 12.17 6.39 10.03
C GLN A 121 12.31 7.91 10.13
N SER A 122 13.51 8.45 9.89
CA SER A 122 13.75 9.90 9.85
C SER A 122 12.96 10.59 8.72
N GLN A 123 12.90 10.00 7.53
CA GLN A 123 12.09 10.50 6.42
C GLN A 123 10.58 10.44 6.73
N MET A 124 10.11 9.34 7.32
CA MET A 124 8.72 9.20 7.76
C MET A 124 8.35 10.22 8.84
N ARG A 125 9.25 10.47 9.79
CA ARG A 125 9.11 11.48 10.84
C ARG A 125 9.02 12.89 10.26
N ARG A 126 9.85 13.21 9.27
CA ARG A 126 9.76 14.48 8.52
C ARG A 126 8.42 14.62 7.80
N ALA A 127 7.90 13.54 7.21
CA ALA A 127 6.60 13.54 6.57
C ALA A 127 5.47 13.79 7.58
N ALA A 128 5.51 13.14 8.76
CA ALA A 128 4.53 13.34 9.83
C ALA A 128 4.52 14.79 10.34
N VAL A 129 5.70 15.41 10.48
CA VAL A 129 5.82 16.84 10.80
C VAL A 129 5.20 17.70 9.70
N LYS A 130 5.55 17.46 8.43
CA LYS A 130 5.03 18.22 7.28
C LYS A 130 3.52 18.03 7.08
N ALA A 131 2.99 16.89 7.48
CA ALA A 131 1.57 16.57 7.45
C ALA A 131 0.77 17.26 8.57
N GLY A 132 1.45 17.79 9.60
CA GLY A 132 0.82 18.42 10.75
C GLY A 132 0.34 17.45 11.83
N LEU A 133 0.77 16.18 11.79
CA LEU A 133 0.44 15.21 12.86
C LEU A 133 1.15 15.59 14.16
N ILE A 134 2.43 15.99 14.06
CA ILE A 134 3.25 16.38 15.20
C ILE A 134 3.98 17.70 14.92
N PRO A 135 4.20 18.56 15.94
CA PRO A 135 5.04 19.74 15.79
C PRO A 135 6.51 19.34 15.69
N ASN A 136 7.31 20.19 15.04
CA ASN A 136 8.77 20.01 14.98
C ASN A 136 9.46 20.48 16.28
N SER A 137 9.04 19.94 17.42
CA SER A 137 9.61 20.22 18.73
C SER A 137 9.99 18.90 19.43
N PRO A 138 10.89 18.91 20.43
CA PRO A 138 11.26 17.68 21.15
C PRO A 138 10.04 16.93 21.71
N ALA A 139 9.07 17.65 22.29
CA ALA A 139 7.82 17.07 22.77
C ALA A 139 6.97 16.48 21.63
N GLY A 140 6.89 17.15 20.48
CA GLY A 140 6.21 16.62 19.30
C GLY A 140 6.84 15.34 18.78
N GLN A 141 8.18 15.27 18.77
CA GLN A 141 8.92 14.10 18.30
C GLN A 141 8.70 12.88 19.21
N GLN A 142 8.48 13.07 20.51
CA GLN A 142 8.16 11.98 21.45
C GLN A 142 6.79 11.37 21.20
N ARG A 143 5.84 12.12 20.60
CA ARG A 143 4.50 11.62 20.26
C ARG A 143 4.45 10.75 19.02
N LEU A 144 5.58 10.48 18.37
CA LEU A 144 5.63 9.59 17.21
C LEU A 144 6.56 8.42 17.48
N SER A 145 5.96 7.24 17.52
CA SER A 145 6.63 5.95 17.68
C SER A 145 6.53 5.14 16.39
N PHE A 146 7.46 4.22 16.22
CA PHE A 146 7.51 3.31 15.09
C PHE A 146 7.43 1.87 15.58
N VAL A 147 6.77 1.04 14.79
CA VAL A 147 6.69 -0.40 15.01
C VAL A 147 6.89 -1.09 13.67
N THR A 148 7.53 -2.25 13.64
CA THR A 148 7.64 -3.02 12.39
C THR A 148 6.28 -3.64 12.03
N GLU A 149 6.05 -3.86 10.73
CA GLU A 149 4.86 -4.59 10.25
C GLU A 149 4.79 -6.01 10.84
N GLY A 150 5.93 -6.68 11.01
CA GLY A 150 6.02 -7.97 11.71
C GLY A 150 5.58 -7.91 13.18
N GLU A 151 6.04 -6.91 13.95
CA GLU A 151 5.60 -6.73 15.35
C GLU A 151 4.11 -6.37 15.45
N ALA A 152 3.62 -5.49 14.57
CA ALA A 152 2.20 -5.16 14.53
C ALA A 152 1.33 -6.40 14.24
N SER A 153 1.77 -7.26 13.32
CA SER A 153 1.13 -8.53 13.00
C SER A 153 1.14 -9.51 14.17
N LEU A 154 2.28 -9.59 14.89
CA LEU A 154 2.41 -10.38 16.11
C LEU A 154 1.36 -9.97 17.16
N TYR A 155 1.29 -8.68 17.49
CA TYR A 155 0.33 -8.16 18.47
C TYR A 155 -1.12 -8.41 18.04
N PHE A 156 -1.43 -8.23 16.76
CA PHE A 156 -2.76 -8.54 16.23
C PHE A 156 -3.11 -10.02 16.42
N CYS A 157 -2.22 -10.94 16.07
CA CYS A 157 -2.47 -12.37 16.19
C CYS A 157 -2.60 -12.84 17.65
N ILE A 158 -1.85 -12.25 18.57
CA ILE A 158 -2.00 -12.50 20.01
C ILE A 158 -3.38 -12.04 20.49
N GLN A 159 -3.76 -10.80 20.16
CA GLN A 159 -5.05 -10.23 20.56
C GLN A 159 -6.24 -11.00 19.95
N ALA A 160 -6.08 -11.50 18.72
CA ALA A 160 -7.07 -12.32 18.04
C ALA A 160 -7.10 -13.79 18.49
N GLY A 161 -6.18 -14.20 19.38
CA GLY A 161 -6.10 -15.57 19.90
C GLY A 161 -5.57 -16.62 18.92
N LEU A 162 -4.94 -16.20 17.81
CA LEU A 162 -4.52 -17.08 16.72
C LEU A 162 -3.23 -17.85 17.00
N THR A 163 -2.37 -17.32 17.88
CA THR A 163 -0.99 -17.84 18.09
C THR A 163 -0.75 -18.38 19.49
N ILE A 164 -1.75 -18.29 20.37
CA ILE A 164 -1.66 -18.58 21.79
C ILE A 164 -1.15 -20.01 22.04
N HIS A 165 -1.79 -21.03 21.46
CA HIS A 165 -1.39 -22.43 21.72
C HIS A 165 0.01 -22.82 21.24
N ALA A 166 0.47 -22.29 20.12
CA ALA A 166 1.81 -22.58 19.63
C ALA A 166 2.88 -21.91 20.52
N MET A 167 2.63 -20.66 20.91
CA MET A 167 3.55 -19.88 21.74
C MET A 167 3.59 -20.39 23.19
N GLU A 168 2.46 -20.78 23.77
CA GLU A 168 2.35 -21.38 25.12
C GLU A 168 3.17 -22.67 25.25
N GLN A 169 3.27 -23.45 24.17
CA GLN A 169 4.08 -24.68 24.12
C GLN A 169 5.58 -24.41 23.90
N GLY A 170 6.01 -23.14 23.97
CA GLY A 170 7.40 -22.74 23.72
C GLY A 170 7.84 -22.86 22.27
N LYS A 171 6.91 -23.02 21.31
CA LYS A 171 7.23 -23.07 19.88
C LYS A 171 7.35 -21.66 19.31
N GLY A 172 8.21 -21.52 18.30
CA GLY A 172 8.26 -20.32 17.49
C GLY A 172 7.08 -20.25 16.52
N VAL A 173 6.65 -19.04 16.19
CA VAL A 173 5.61 -18.75 15.21
C VAL A 173 6.21 -17.92 14.09
N LEU A 174 5.94 -18.35 12.86
CA LEU A 174 6.31 -17.64 11.63
C LEU A 174 5.13 -16.79 11.17
N PHE A 175 5.38 -15.51 10.94
CA PHE A 175 4.45 -14.56 10.34
C PHE A 175 4.92 -14.22 8.94
N VAL A 176 3.99 -14.27 7.99
CA VAL A 176 4.22 -13.92 6.59
C VAL A 176 3.20 -12.85 6.21
N ASP A 177 3.65 -11.60 6.17
CA ASP A 177 2.85 -10.48 5.68
C ASP A 177 3.12 -10.31 4.18
N ALA A 178 2.26 -10.91 3.36
CA ALA A 178 2.32 -10.80 1.90
C ALA A 178 1.52 -9.60 1.40
N GLY A 179 2.06 -8.41 1.67
CA GLY A 179 1.45 -7.13 1.32
C GLY A 179 1.43 -6.81 -0.18
N ARG A 180 1.00 -5.58 -0.50
CA ARG A 180 0.95 -5.11 -1.89
C ARG A 180 2.34 -4.77 -2.45
N GLY A 181 3.23 -4.17 -1.66
CA GLY A 181 4.58 -3.80 -2.09
C GLY A 181 5.65 -4.79 -1.66
N THR A 182 5.59 -5.22 -0.41
CA THR A 182 6.59 -6.09 0.22
C THR A 182 5.96 -7.41 0.65
N VAL A 183 6.82 -8.41 0.83
CA VAL A 183 6.53 -9.63 1.56
C VAL A 183 7.51 -9.67 2.73
N ASP A 184 6.99 -9.51 3.94
CA ASP A 184 7.76 -9.45 5.17
C ASP A 184 7.61 -10.77 5.94
N ILE A 185 8.73 -11.40 6.26
CA ILE A 185 8.78 -12.71 6.94
C ILE A 185 9.51 -12.52 8.26
N THR A 186 8.83 -12.86 9.35
CA THR A 186 9.37 -12.75 10.72
C THR A 186 9.04 -13.99 11.51
N ALA A 187 9.95 -14.42 12.39
CA ALA A 187 9.68 -15.51 13.32
C ALA A 187 9.87 -15.03 14.75
N TYR A 188 8.87 -15.25 15.59
CA TYR A 188 8.90 -14.87 17.00
C TYR A 188 8.74 -16.08 17.90
N LYS A 189 9.34 -16.01 19.08
CA LYS A 189 9.12 -16.97 20.16
C LYS A 189 8.81 -16.21 21.45
N GLN A 190 7.91 -16.75 22.24
CA GLN A 190 7.63 -16.22 23.57
C GLN A 190 8.73 -16.64 24.55
N ILE A 191 9.31 -15.66 25.26
CA ILE A 191 10.37 -15.88 26.24
C ILE A 191 9.78 -16.05 27.64
N SER A 192 8.73 -15.30 27.95
CA SER A 192 8.06 -15.31 29.23
C SER A 192 6.55 -15.24 29.06
N GLN A 193 5.85 -16.15 29.74
CA GLN A 193 4.40 -16.17 29.79
C GLN A 193 3.86 -15.00 30.63
N ASP A 194 4.50 -14.69 31.75
CA ASP A 194 4.03 -13.67 32.70
C ASP A 194 4.15 -12.24 32.16
N THR A 195 5.16 -11.97 31.32
CA THR A 195 5.43 -10.62 30.80
C THR A 195 5.01 -10.42 29.35
N HIS A 196 4.43 -11.44 28.71
CA HIS A 196 4.14 -11.44 27.26
C HIS A 196 5.31 -10.90 26.43
N SER A 197 6.54 -11.32 26.75
CA SER A 197 7.73 -10.88 26.03
C SER A 197 8.07 -11.84 24.89
N PHE A 198 8.43 -11.27 23.75
CA PHE A 198 8.73 -11.99 22.52
C PHE A 198 10.11 -11.59 22.01
N GLU A 199 10.84 -12.55 21.45
CA GLU A 199 12.07 -12.32 20.71
C GLU A 199 11.96 -12.80 19.27
N GLY A 200 12.67 -12.12 18.38
CA GLY A 200 12.91 -12.62 17.03
C GLY A 200 13.82 -13.84 17.06
N VAL A 201 13.36 -14.96 16.49
CA VAL A 201 14.13 -16.21 16.43
C VAL A 201 15.17 -16.17 15.30
N VAL A 202 14.86 -15.41 14.23
CA VAL A 202 15.72 -15.23 13.06
C VAL A 202 15.69 -13.77 12.64
N ALA A 203 16.72 -13.35 11.90
CA ALA A 203 16.72 -12.04 11.27
C ALA A 203 15.50 -11.90 10.35
N PRO A 204 14.72 -10.81 10.46
CA PRO A 204 13.53 -10.63 9.64
C PRO A 204 13.92 -10.42 8.17
N GLN A 205 13.08 -10.88 7.26
CA GLN A 205 13.29 -10.74 5.82
C GLN A 205 12.21 -9.82 5.22
N CYS A 206 12.63 -8.91 4.35
CA CYS A 206 11.73 -8.04 3.60
C CYS A 206 12.05 -8.19 2.11
N HIS A 207 11.09 -8.73 1.35
CA HIS A 207 11.22 -8.94 -0.09
C HIS A 207 10.34 -7.95 -0.85
N PHE A 208 10.90 -7.25 -1.82
CA PHE A 208 10.13 -6.38 -2.72
C PHE A 208 9.41 -7.19 -3.81
N GLN A 209 8.46 -8.04 -3.41
CA GLN A 209 7.75 -8.98 -4.29
C GLN A 209 6.23 -9.06 -4.00
N GLY A 210 5.64 -7.98 -3.45
CA GLY A 210 4.20 -7.97 -3.15
C GLY A 210 3.27 -8.07 -4.37
N SER A 211 1.96 -8.04 -4.13
CA SER A 211 0.93 -8.24 -5.17
C SER A 211 0.97 -7.23 -6.33
N VAL A 212 1.66 -6.11 -6.17
CA VAL A 212 1.88 -5.12 -7.23
C VAL A 212 2.80 -5.65 -8.33
N PHE A 213 3.76 -6.51 -7.98
CA PHE A 213 4.66 -7.17 -8.95
C PHE A 213 3.94 -8.26 -9.75
N VAL A 214 2.96 -8.95 -9.15
CA VAL A 214 2.07 -9.86 -9.88
C VAL A 214 1.31 -9.10 -10.97
N THR A 215 0.82 -7.90 -10.63
CA THR A 215 0.10 -7.03 -11.55
C THR A 215 1.00 -6.51 -12.68
N SER A 216 2.24 -6.11 -12.35
CA SER A 216 3.23 -5.69 -13.35
C SER A 216 3.60 -6.83 -14.31
N LYS A 217 3.85 -8.05 -13.79
CA LYS A 217 4.12 -9.22 -14.63
C LYS A 217 2.93 -9.58 -15.53
N ALA A 218 1.72 -9.52 -14.99
CA ALA A 218 0.51 -9.74 -15.77
C ALA A 218 0.35 -8.69 -16.88
N ARG A 219 0.64 -7.42 -16.59
CA ARG A 219 0.64 -6.35 -17.60
C ARG A 219 1.64 -6.66 -18.73
N ASN A 220 2.89 -6.97 -18.42
CA ASN A 220 3.90 -7.29 -19.44
C ASN A 220 3.49 -8.51 -20.27
N TYR A 221 2.90 -9.53 -19.62
CA TYR A 221 2.36 -10.69 -20.32
C TYR A 221 1.24 -10.29 -21.29
N LEU A 222 0.30 -9.44 -20.85
CA LEU A 222 -0.80 -8.94 -21.68
C LEU A 222 -0.30 -8.07 -22.84
N GLU A 223 0.70 -7.23 -22.61
CA GLU A 223 1.33 -6.40 -23.65
C GLU A 223 1.91 -7.27 -24.76
N ASN A 224 2.67 -8.32 -24.40
CA ASN A 224 3.21 -9.27 -25.38
C ASN A 224 2.11 -10.09 -26.08
N LEU A 225 1.06 -10.50 -25.35
CA LEU A 225 -0.04 -11.28 -25.91
C LEU A 225 -0.86 -10.46 -26.93
N LEU A 226 -1.02 -9.16 -26.67
CA LEU A 226 -1.90 -8.27 -27.43
C LEU A 226 -1.16 -7.32 -28.37
N GLU A 227 0.18 -7.41 -28.47
CA GLU A 227 1.06 -6.48 -29.20
C GLU A 227 0.58 -6.15 -30.62
N ASN A 228 0.15 -7.18 -31.36
CA ASN A 228 -0.28 -7.05 -32.76
C ASN A 228 -1.80 -7.04 -32.91
N SER A 229 -2.52 -6.71 -31.84
CA SER A 229 -3.98 -6.70 -31.80
C SER A 229 -4.52 -5.28 -31.61
N ARG A 230 -5.78 -5.07 -31.99
CA ARG A 230 -6.50 -3.82 -31.72
C ARG A 230 -6.75 -3.54 -30.23
N PHE A 231 -6.43 -4.48 -29.34
CA PHE A 231 -6.62 -4.36 -27.89
C PHE A 231 -5.37 -3.84 -27.17
N ILE A 232 -4.29 -3.54 -27.90
CA ILE A 232 -3.04 -3.06 -27.31
C ILE A 232 -3.21 -1.74 -26.55
N ASP A 233 -4.05 -0.83 -27.08
CA ASP A 233 -4.33 0.46 -26.44
C ASP A 233 -5.21 0.30 -25.18
N ASP A 234 -5.92 -0.83 -25.05
CA ASP A 234 -6.76 -1.11 -23.88
C ASP A 234 -5.99 -1.71 -22.70
N ILE A 235 -4.70 -2.07 -22.86
CA ILE A 235 -3.87 -2.69 -21.82
C ILE A 235 -3.98 -2.01 -20.45
N PRO A 236 -3.93 -0.66 -20.32
CA PRO A 236 -4.08 -0.01 -19.02
C PRO A 236 -5.39 -0.41 -18.31
N ASN A 237 -6.50 -0.43 -19.05
CA ASN A 237 -7.82 -0.83 -18.53
C ASN A 237 -7.85 -2.33 -18.21
N ILE A 238 -7.31 -3.19 -19.08
CA ILE A 238 -7.27 -4.65 -18.88
C ILE A 238 -6.47 -5.00 -17.63
N ALA A 239 -5.30 -4.40 -17.46
CA ALA A 239 -4.44 -4.59 -16.30
C ALA A 239 -5.12 -4.10 -15.00
N GLU A 240 -5.91 -3.03 -15.06
CA GLU A 240 -6.67 -2.55 -13.91
C GLU A 240 -7.82 -3.51 -13.54
N TYR A 241 -8.57 -4.03 -14.53
CA TYR A 241 -9.57 -5.07 -14.29
C TYR A 241 -8.95 -6.33 -13.67
N PHE A 242 -7.75 -6.70 -14.11
CA PHE A 242 -6.98 -7.77 -13.52
C PHE A 242 -6.61 -7.48 -12.06
N ASP A 243 -6.00 -6.33 -11.74
CA ASP A 243 -5.57 -5.96 -10.37
C ASP A 243 -6.74 -5.95 -9.38
N LYS A 244 -7.87 -5.36 -9.79
CA LYS A 244 -9.04 -5.14 -8.92
C LYS A 244 -9.92 -6.37 -8.73
N GLY A 245 -9.89 -7.31 -9.69
CA GLY A 245 -10.85 -8.40 -9.72
C GLY A 245 -10.22 -9.74 -10.04
N THR A 246 -9.82 -9.95 -11.31
CA THR A 246 -9.49 -11.29 -11.81
C THR A 246 -8.32 -11.93 -11.07
N LYS A 247 -7.31 -11.14 -10.68
CA LYS A 247 -6.16 -11.62 -9.90
C LYS A 247 -6.57 -12.39 -8.63
N LEU A 248 -7.62 -11.95 -7.94
CA LEU A 248 -8.07 -12.53 -6.67
C LEU A 248 -8.78 -13.87 -6.83
N ARG A 249 -9.08 -14.29 -8.06
CA ARG A 249 -9.82 -15.52 -8.36
C ARG A 249 -8.94 -16.69 -8.79
N PHE A 250 -7.67 -16.42 -9.10
CA PHE A 250 -6.71 -17.47 -9.41
C PHE A 250 -6.40 -18.28 -8.15
N HIS A 251 -6.55 -19.60 -8.25
CA HIS A 251 -6.27 -20.50 -7.12
C HIS A 251 -5.57 -21.80 -7.54
N ASN A 252 -5.73 -22.22 -8.80
CA ASN A 252 -5.08 -23.39 -9.38
C ASN A 252 -4.95 -23.23 -10.91
N ASP A 253 -4.09 -24.05 -11.51
CA ASP A 253 -3.69 -23.97 -12.92
C ASP A 253 -4.78 -24.46 -13.91
N ASN A 254 -5.78 -25.19 -13.41
CA ASN A 254 -6.89 -25.74 -14.22
C ASN A 254 -8.07 -24.76 -14.36
N ASP A 255 -8.18 -23.78 -13.46
CA ASP A 255 -9.32 -22.89 -13.35
C ASP A 255 -9.14 -21.62 -14.18
N ALA A 256 -9.76 -21.62 -15.36
CA ALA A 256 -9.73 -20.47 -16.24
C ALA A 256 -10.38 -19.23 -15.60
N GLN A 257 -9.69 -18.10 -15.71
CA GLN A 257 -10.20 -16.80 -15.29
C GLN A 257 -10.45 -15.88 -16.49
N TYR A 258 -11.34 -14.93 -16.29
CA TYR A 258 -11.81 -14.04 -17.36
C TYR A 258 -11.52 -12.59 -16.97
N ILE A 259 -10.77 -11.90 -17.81
CA ILE A 259 -10.46 -10.47 -17.67
C ILE A 259 -11.30 -9.71 -18.68
N LYS A 260 -11.96 -8.63 -18.27
CA LYS A 260 -12.64 -7.75 -19.21
C LYS A 260 -11.61 -7.07 -20.11
N SER A 261 -11.69 -7.33 -21.42
CA SER A 261 -10.75 -6.85 -22.43
C SER A 261 -11.35 -5.93 -23.48
N GLY A 262 -12.68 -5.78 -23.52
CA GLY A 262 -13.35 -4.92 -24.48
C GLY A 262 -14.86 -4.87 -24.28
N ARG A 263 -15.59 -4.58 -25.37
CA ARG A 263 -17.05 -4.52 -25.42
C ARG A 263 -17.64 -5.92 -25.58
N ARG A 264 -18.90 -6.10 -25.20
CA ARG A 264 -19.61 -7.39 -25.28
C ARG A 264 -19.60 -8.03 -26.68
N GLY A 265 -19.49 -7.24 -27.75
CA GLY A 265 -19.41 -7.74 -29.13
C GLY A 265 -18.01 -8.16 -29.58
N ASP A 266 -16.97 -7.86 -28.80
CA ASP A 266 -15.59 -8.12 -29.20
C ASP A 266 -15.25 -9.60 -29.08
N LYS A 267 -14.61 -10.13 -30.13
CA LYS A 267 -14.23 -11.53 -30.25
C LYS A 267 -12.93 -11.65 -31.03
N ASP A 268 -11.99 -12.39 -30.47
CA ASP A 268 -10.77 -12.81 -31.15
C ASP A 268 -10.39 -14.21 -30.63
N PRO A 269 -10.76 -15.28 -31.36
CA PRO A 269 -10.50 -16.64 -30.91
C PRO A 269 -9.00 -16.99 -30.80
N LEU A 270 -8.13 -16.34 -31.58
CA LEU A 270 -6.68 -16.60 -31.55
C LEU A 270 -6.08 -16.09 -30.24
N LEU A 271 -6.63 -15.00 -29.71
CA LEU A 271 -6.23 -14.40 -28.44
C LEU A 271 -7.07 -14.91 -27.26
N ASN A 272 -7.90 -15.94 -27.44
CA ASN A 272 -8.84 -16.42 -26.42
C ASN A 272 -9.83 -15.35 -25.90
N ILE A 273 -10.18 -14.38 -26.74
CA ILE A 273 -11.15 -13.33 -26.43
C ILE A 273 -12.54 -13.74 -26.93
N ARG A 274 -13.51 -13.78 -26.01
CA ARG A 274 -14.92 -14.02 -26.33
C ARG A 274 -15.81 -13.07 -25.52
N SER A 275 -16.78 -12.44 -26.18
CA SER A 275 -17.73 -11.53 -25.55
C SER A 275 -17.07 -10.38 -24.77
N GLY A 276 -15.96 -9.85 -25.29
CA GLY A 276 -15.17 -8.81 -24.64
C GLY A 276 -14.41 -9.26 -23.39
N GLN A 277 -14.20 -10.57 -23.21
CA GLN A 277 -13.43 -11.13 -22.12
C GLN A 277 -12.27 -11.97 -22.63
N LEU A 278 -11.07 -11.67 -22.15
CA LEU A 278 -9.86 -12.46 -22.33
C LEU A 278 -9.86 -13.61 -21.33
N LYS A 279 -9.84 -14.84 -21.83
CA LYS A 279 -9.70 -16.04 -20.99
C LYS A 279 -8.21 -16.33 -20.77
N LEU A 280 -7.79 -16.42 -19.50
CA LEU A 280 -6.48 -16.91 -19.10
C LEU A 280 -6.63 -18.21 -18.32
N LEU A 281 -5.70 -19.14 -18.51
CA LEU A 281 -5.55 -20.30 -17.63
C LEU A 281 -4.75 -19.91 -16.38
N GLY A 282 -4.93 -20.68 -15.31
CA GLY A 282 -4.28 -20.43 -14.03
C GLY A 282 -2.79 -20.72 -14.04
#